data_AF-A0A6N9HM35-F1
#
_entry.id   AF-A0A6N9HM35-F1
#
_cell.length_a   1.000
_cell.length_b   1.000
_cell.length_c   1.000
_cell.angle_alpha   90.00
_cell.angle_beta   90.00
_cell.angle_gamma   90.00
#
_symmetry.space_group_name_H-M   'P 1'
#
loop_
_entity.id
_entity.type
_entity.pdbx_description
1 polymer ?
#
loop_
_entity_poly.entity_id
_entity_poly.type
_entity_poly.pdbx_seq_one_letter_code
_entity_poly.pdbx_strand_id
1 'polypeptide(L)'
;MFQLNAPEKQEVVANCDHLAKLKFSKALPYAFTEHGAIQAANVLASPQAIEVGVYVVRAFVHLRELVVTNKELALRLDELENKTDLMSFKQETFEHNNRVQLKQIIDTLRELMAPPPAAPKRPIGFVTPDDPSAKPKAAKKTR
;
A
#
# COMPACT_ATOMS: atom_id res chain seq x y z
N MET A 1 30.91 13.96 13.14
CA MET A 1 31.90 13.28 12.28
C MET A 1 31.39 11.91 11.94
N PHE A 2 31.76 11.38 10.78
CA PHE A 2 31.45 10.02 10.36
C PHE A 2 32.69 9.37 9.73
N GLN A 3 32.76 8.04 9.77
CA GLN A 3 33.88 7.32 9.19
C GLN A 3 33.60 7.02 7.71
N LEU A 4 34.59 7.27 6.84
CA LEU A 4 34.48 6.95 5.42
C LEU A 4 34.57 5.44 5.19
N ASN A 5 33.88 4.94 4.17
CA ASN A 5 34.04 3.57 3.70
C ASN A 5 35.30 3.40 2.81
N ALA A 6 35.63 2.16 2.47
CA ALA A 6 36.79 1.86 1.64
C ALA A 6 36.77 2.55 0.25
N PRO A 7 35.66 2.55 -0.52
CA PRO A 7 35.63 3.25 -1.80
C PRO A 7 35.74 4.77 -1.66
N GLU A 8 35.04 5.40 -0.70
CA GLU A 8 35.13 6.85 -0.43
C GLU A 8 36.55 7.26 -0.06
N LYS A 9 37.24 6.45 0.74
CA LYS A 9 38.65 6.69 1.06
C LYS A 9 39.53 6.69 -0.19
N GLN A 10 39.32 5.76 -1.12
CA GLN A 10 40.09 5.70 -2.36
C GLN A 10 39.85 6.95 -3.21
N GLU A 11 38.59 7.39 -3.32
CA GLU A 11 38.21 8.60 -4.05
C GLU A 11 38.85 9.86 -3.45
N VAL A 12 38.77 10.04 -2.13
CA VAL A 12 39.36 11.19 -1.44
C VAL A 12 40.89 11.21 -1.61
N VAL A 13 41.55 10.07 -1.51
CA VAL A 13 43.01 9.96 -1.74
C VAL A 13 43.38 10.26 -3.20
N ALA A 14 42.52 9.91 -4.17
CA ALA A 14 42.75 10.20 -5.58
C ALA A 14 42.56 11.69 -5.90
N ASN A 15 41.59 12.35 -5.28
CA ASN A 15 41.28 13.76 -5.51
C ASN A 15 42.17 14.72 -4.70
N CYS A 16 42.75 14.25 -3.59
CA CYS A 16 43.54 15.07 -2.67
C CYS A 16 44.98 14.54 -2.54
N ASP A 17 45.89 15.07 -3.36
CA ASP A 17 47.31 14.65 -3.40
C ASP A 17 48.02 14.74 -2.04
N HIS A 18 47.63 15.69 -1.20
CA HIS A 18 48.20 15.87 0.14
C HIS A 18 47.86 14.74 1.13
N LEU A 19 46.94 13.84 0.77
CA LEU A 19 46.50 12.70 1.58
C LEU A 19 47.23 11.39 1.23
N ALA A 20 48.38 11.44 0.54
CA ALA A 20 49.15 10.26 0.16
C ALA A 20 49.46 9.28 1.32
N LYS A 21 49.61 9.78 2.55
CA LYS A 21 49.82 8.94 3.75
C LYS A 21 48.61 8.04 4.08
N LEU A 22 47.40 8.45 3.72
CA LEU A 22 46.18 7.66 3.92
C LEU A 22 46.07 6.49 2.93
N LYS A 23 46.76 6.55 1.78
CA LYS A 23 46.74 5.50 0.75
C LYS A 23 47.14 4.12 1.28
N PHE A 24 48.21 4.07 2.07
CA PHE A 24 48.76 2.82 2.62
C PHE A 24 48.32 2.54 4.06
N SER A 25 47.55 3.46 4.67
CA SER A 25 47.01 3.25 6.01
C SER A 25 45.94 2.17 5.99
N LYS A 26 45.93 1.30 6.99
CA LYS A 26 44.83 0.33 7.21
C LYS A 26 43.59 1.00 7.83
N ALA A 27 43.75 2.18 8.42
CA ALA A 27 42.65 2.91 9.06
C ALA A 27 41.81 3.67 8.04
N LEU A 28 40.50 3.76 8.30
CA LEU A 28 39.56 4.58 7.55
C LEU A 28 39.47 5.97 8.19
N PRO A 29 39.62 7.07 7.41
CA PRO A 29 39.57 8.42 7.95
C PRO A 29 38.16 8.79 8.41
N TYR A 30 38.10 9.75 9.34
CA TYR A 30 36.86 10.40 9.74
C TYR A 30 36.71 11.72 8.99
N ALA A 31 35.51 11.99 8.50
CA ALA A 31 35.12 13.24 7.87
C ALA A 31 34.24 14.07 8.81
N PHE A 32 34.36 15.39 8.70
CA PHE A 32 33.49 16.31 9.42
C PHE A 32 32.07 16.30 8.83
N THR A 33 31.10 16.42 9.72
CA THR A 33 29.72 16.77 9.37
C THR A 33 29.61 18.30 9.30
N GLU A 34 28.44 18.84 8.96
CA GLU A 34 28.22 20.28 8.76
C GLU A 34 28.75 21.13 9.92
N HIS A 35 28.45 20.76 11.16
CA HIS A 35 28.90 21.48 12.34
C HIS A 35 30.42 21.40 12.54
N GLY A 36 31.03 20.27 12.17
CA GLY A 36 32.47 20.09 12.24
C GLY A 36 33.22 20.95 11.21
N ALA A 37 32.67 21.08 10.00
CA ALA A 37 33.24 21.95 8.98
C ALA A 37 33.19 23.43 9.40
N ILE A 38 32.08 23.85 10.02
CA ILE A 38 31.93 25.21 10.58
C ILE A 38 32.92 25.45 11.73
N GLN A 39 33.06 24.49 12.65
CA GLN A 39 34.01 24.61 13.75
C GLN A 39 35.45 24.71 13.23
N ALA A 40 35.82 23.89 12.24
CA ALA A 40 37.13 23.97 11.60
C ALA A 40 37.37 25.33 10.93
N ALA A 41 36.36 25.88 10.24
CA ALA A 41 36.45 27.22 9.65
C ALA A 41 36.69 28.31 10.70
N ASN A 42 35.97 28.25 11.83
CA ASN A 42 36.13 29.19 12.94
C ASN A 42 37.51 29.11 13.61
N VAL A 43 38.06 27.90 13.74
CA VAL A 43 39.41 27.68 14.31
C VAL A 43 40.50 28.21 13.38
N LEU A 44 40.35 28.00 12.06
CA LEU A 44 41.33 28.48 11.08
C LEU A 44 41.29 30.00 10.92
N ALA A 45 40.12 30.62 11.06
CA ALA A 45 39.91 32.07 11.07
C ALA A 45 40.49 32.86 9.86
N SER A 46 40.79 32.19 8.75
CA SER A 46 41.22 32.86 7.51
C SER A 46 40.00 33.34 6.70
N PRO A 47 40.12 34.39 5.87
CA PRO A 47 39.02 34.85 5.03
C PRO A 47 38.41 33.74 4.18
N GLN A 48 39.25 32.87 3.60
CA GLN A 48 38.83 31.73 2.81
C GLN A 48 38.08 30.68 3.65
N ALA A 49 38.55 30.39 4.88
CA ALA A 49 37.91 29.43 5.75
C ALA A 49 36.51 29.92 6.19
N ILE A 50 36.39 31.21 6.52
CA ILE A 50 35.11 31.85 6.88
C ILE A 50 34.12 31.75 5.71
N GLU A 51 34.55 32.05 4.49
CA GLU A 51 33.71 31.95 3.29
C GLU A 51 33.21 30.51 3.07
N VAL A 52 34.11 29.53 3.14
CA VAL A 52 33.76 28.11 3.00
C VAL A 52 32.78 27.68 4.10
N GLY A 53 32.98 28.11 5.35
CA GLY A 53 32.07 27.82 6.46
C GLY A 53 30.65 28.32 6.19
N VAL A 54 30.51 29.55 5.68
CA VAL A 54 29.20 30.12 5.29
C VAL A 54 28.59 29.35 4.12
N TYR A 55 29.39 28.96 3.13
CA TYR A 55 28.93 28.17 1.98
C TYR A 55 28.35 26.82 2.42
N VAL A 56 29.06 26.10 3.31
CA VAL A 56 28.59 24.82 3.87
C VAL A 56 27.24 24.99 4.56
N VAL A 57 27.07 26.01 5.42
CA VAL A 57 25.78 26.26 6.08
C VAL A 57 24.67 26.46 5.06
N ARG A 58 24.88 27.32 4.05
CA ARG A 58 23.88 27.63 3.03
C ARG A 58 23.47 26.38 2.25
N ALA A 59 24.43 25.57 1.82
CA ALA A 59 24.16 24.32 1.10
C ALA A 59 23.30 23.35 1.93
N PHE A 60 23.61 23.19 3.22
CA PHE A 60 22.85 22.29 4.09
C PHE A 60 21.48 22.84 4.49
N VAL A 61 21.31 24.16 4.60
CA VAL A 61 19.98 24.77 4.78
C VAL A 61 19.11 24.49 3.56
N HIS A 62 19.63 24.72 2.36
CA HIS A 62 18.90 24.46 1.13
C HIS A 62 18.53 22.98 0.97
N LEU A 63 19.45 22.07 1.30
CA LEU A 63 19.17 20.63 1.29
C LEU A 63 18.04 20.26 2.26
N ARG A 64 18.00 20.85 3.46
CA ARG A 64 16.90 20.61 4.41
C ARG A 64 15.58 21.18 3.92
N GLU A 65 15.58 22.36 3.32
CA GLU A 65 14.38 22.95 2.70
C GLU A 65 13.79 22.00 1.65
N LEU A 66 14.63 21.47 0.75
CA LEU A 66 14.22 20.51 -0.28
C LEU A 66 13.65 19.20 0.31
N VAL A 67 14.24 18.71 1.41
CA VAL A 67 13.72 17.52 2.10
C VAL A 67 12.37 17.82 2.75
N VAL A 68 12.21 18.98 3.37
CA VAL A 68 10.96 19.38 4.03
C VAL A 68 9.83 19.59 3.02
N THR A 69 10.08 20.27 1.91
CA THR A 69 9.07 20.50 0.86
C THR A 69 8.53 19.18 0.32
N ASN A 70 9.38 18.17 0.17
CA ASN A 70 8.95 16.85 -0.31
C ASN A 70 8.23 16.03 0.77
N LYS A 71 8.55 16.24 2.05
CA LYS A 71 7.91 15.53 3.16
C LYS A 71 6.45 15.93 3.32
N GLU A 72 6.13 17.22 3.21
CA GLU A 72 4.73 17.67 3.23
C GLU A 72 3.96 17.11 2.03
N LEU A 73 4.55 17.13 0.84
CA LEU A 73 3.96 16.55 -0.36
C LEU A 73 3.74 15.04 -0.24
N ALA A 74 4.70 14.29 0.30
CA ALA A 74 4.57 12.85 0.53
C ALA A 74 3.43 12.54 1.52
N LEU A 75 3.33 13.29 2.61
CA LEU A 75 2.23 13.13 3.58
C LEU A 75 0.87 13.44 2.95
N ARG A 76 0.77 14.47 2.11
CA ARG A 76 -0.47 14.80 1.40
C ARG A 76 -0.86 13.73 0.38
N LEU A 77 0.12 13.12 -0.29
CA LEU A 77 -0.10 11.98 -1.19
C LEU A 77 -0.60 10.76 -0.43
N ASP A 78 0.05 10.39 0.68
CA ASP A 78 -0.40 9.28 1.54
C ASP A 78 -1.84 9.50 2.03
N GLU A 79 -2.20 10.73 2.44
CA GLU A 79 -3.57 11.06 2.83
C GLU A 79 -4.59 10.88 1.69
N LEU A 80 -4.21 11.22 0.45
CA LEU A 80 -5.07 11.10 -0.72
C LEU A 80 -5.24 9.64 -1.16
N GLU A 81 -4.17 8.85 -1.13
CA GLU A 81 -4.21 7.41 -1.39
C GLU A 81 -5.16 6.72 -0.39
N ASN A 82 -4.97 6.96 0.90
CA ASN A 82 -5.84 6.40 1.95
C ASN A 82 -7.32 6.79 1.77
N LYS A 83 -7.62 8.04 1.41
CA LYS A 83 -9.01 8.47 1.14
C LYS A 83 -9.60 7.76 -0.07
N THR A 84 -8.81 7.58 -1.12
CA THR A 84 -9.23 6.91 -2.36
C THR A 84 -9.53 5.45 -2.09
N ASP A 85 -8.68 4.76 -1.33
CA ASP A 85 -8.88 3.36 -0.93
C ASP A 85 -10.11 3.18 -0.03
N LEU A 86 -10.37 4.12 0.88
CA LEU A 86 -11.59 4.09 1.69
C LEU A 86 -12.85 4.32 0.85
N MET A 87 -12.78 5.17 -0.18
CA MET A 87 -13.91 5.42 -1.07
C MET A 87 -14.18 4.21 -1.99
N SER A 88 -13.14 3.59 -2.55
CA SER A 88 -13.30 2.39 -3.38
C SER A 88 -13.90 1.24 -2.58
N PHE A 89 -13.44 1.02 -1.34
CA PHE A 89 -14.01 0.00 -0.45
C PHE A 89 -15.49 0.26 -0.13
N LYS A 90 -15.88 1.51 0.11
CA LYS A 90 -17.28 1.89 0.33
C LYS A 90 -18.14 1.68 -0.92
N GLN A 91 -17.59 1.95 -2.10
CA GLN A 91 -18.25 1.73 -3.38
C GLN A 91 -18.53 0.23 -3.60
N GLU A 92 -17.52 -0.62 -3.43
CA GLU A 92 -17.64 -2.08 -3.61
C GLU A 92 -18.66 -2.69 -2.65
N THR A 93 -18.62 -2.28 -1.38
CA THR A 93 -19.58 -2.76 -0.37
C THR A 93 -21.01 -2.29 -0.65
N PHE A 94 -21.19 -1.05 -1.11
CA PHE A 94 -22.50 -0.54 -1.51
C PHE A 94 -23.06 -1.30 -2.72
N GLU A 95 -22.26 -1.49 -3.77
CA GLU A 95 -22.64 -2.23 -4.97
C GLU A 95 -23.00 -3.69 -4.64
N HIS A 96 -22.24 -4.34 -3.76
CA HIS A 96 -22.54 -5.69 -3.29
C HIS A 96 -23.88 -5.76 -2.56
N ASN A 97 -24.10 -4.86 -1.59
CA ASN A 97 -25.34 -4.84 -0.80
C ASN A 97 -26.56 -4.57 -1.68
N ASN A 98 -26.45 -3.62 -2.61
CA ASN A 98 -27.52 -3.30 -3.55
C ASN A 98 -27.83 -4.50 -4.45
N ARG A 99 -26.81 -5.20 -4.95
CA ARG A 99 -26.99 -6.42 -5.74
C ARG A 99 -27.72 -7.52 -4.97
N VAL A 100 -27.39 -7.71 -3.69
CA VAL A 100 -28.07 -8.70 -2.82
C VAL A 100 -29.54 -8.30 -2.62
N GLN A 101 -29.80 -7.03 -2.31
CA GLN A 101 -31.16 -6.52 -2.09
C GLN A 101 -32.02 -6.63 -3.34
N LEU A 102 -31.51 -6.23 -4.51
CA LEU A 102 -32.23 -6.36 -5.78
C LEU A 102 -32.55 -7.81 -6.11
N LYS A 103 -31.62 -8.73 -5.86
CA LYS A 103 -31.87 -10.17 -6.05
C LYS A 103 -33.01 -10.66 -5.17
N GLN A 104 -33.02 -10.28 -3.89
CA GLN A 104 -34.11 -10.64 -2.96
C GLN A 104 -35.45 -10.11 -3.44
N ILE A 105 -35.53 -8.85 -3.86
CA ILE A 105 -36.77 -8.25 -4.39
C ILE A 105 -37.24 -9.04 -5.62
N ILE A 106 -36.35 -9.33 -6.57
CA ILE A 106 -36.70 -10.08 -7.78
C ILE A 106 -37.20 -11.48 -7.43
N ASP A 107 -36.56 -12.17 -6.49
CA ASP A 107 -36.95 -13.51 -6.06
C ASP A 107 -38.34 -13.49 -5.37
N THR A 108 -38.62 -12.51 -4.50
CA THR A 108 -39.96 -12.34 -3.90
C THR A 108 -41.05 -12.05 -4.94
N LEU A 109 -40.75 -11.21 -5.95
CA LEU A 109 -41.69 -10.96 -7.04
C LEU A 109 -41.98 -12.23 -7.85
N ARG A 110 -40.97 -13.07 -8.09
CA ARG A 110 -41.15 -14.37 -8.76
C ARG A 110 -42.01 -15.33 -7.94
N GLU A 111 -41.85 -15.36 -6.62
CA GLU A 111 -42.69 -16.18 -5.73
C GLU A 111 -44.16 -15.74 -5.75
N LEU A 112 -44.42 -14.43 -5.76
CA LEU A 112 -45.78 -13.90 -5.86
C LEU A 112 -46.44 -14.15 -7.23
N MET A 113 -45.62 -14.23 -8.29
CA MET A 113 -46.06 -14.58 -9.64
C MET A 113 -46.12 -16.09 -9.88
N ALA A 114 -45.66 -16.92 -8.93
CA ALA A 114 -45.72 -18.37 -9.07
C ALA A 114 -47.21 -18.79 -9.05
N PRO A 115 -47.67 -19.54 -10.05
CA PRO A 115 -49.06 -19.98 -10.08
C PRO A 115 -49.35 -20.80 -8.82
N PRO A 116 -50.54 -20.63 -8.20
CA PRO A 116 -50.88 -21.34 -6.97
C PRO A 116 -50.69 -22.85 -7.19
N PRO A 117 -50.14 -23.57 -6.19
CA PRO A 117 -49.85 -24.99 -6.34
C PRO A 117 -51.12 -25.70 -6.78
N ALA A 118 -51.04 -26.44 -7.89
CA ALA A 118 -52.18 -27.14 -8.46
C ALA A 118 -52.81 -28.01 -7.35
N ALA A 119 -54.05 -27.71 -6.98
CA ALA A 119 -54.77 -28.50 -5.99
C ALA A 119 -54.74 -29.98 -6.42
N PRO A 120 -54.57 -30.94 -5.50
CA PRO A 120 -54.53 -32.34 -5.84
C PRO A 120 -55.80 -32.68 -6.62
N LYS A 121 -55.62 -33.18 -7.85
CA LYS A 121 -56.73 -33.52 -8.75
C LYS A 121 -57.58 -34.57 -8.05
N ARG A 122 -58.73 -34.14 -7.52
CA ARG A 122 -59.77 -35.07 -7.09
C ARG A 122 -60.23 -35.81 -8.35
N PRO A 123 -60.23 -37.15 -8.37
CA PRO A 123 -60.78 -37.87 -9.52
C PRO A 123 -62.24 -37.42 -9.70
N ILE A 124 -62.55 -36.83 -10.85
CA ILE A 124 -63.92 -36.47 -11.20
C ILE A 124 -64.56 -37.74 -11.76
N GLY A 125 -65.42 -38.38 -10.95
CA GLY A 125 -66.16 -39.58 -11.29
C GLY A 125 -66.80 -40.20 -10.04
N PHE A 126 -67.81 -41.05 -10.23
CA PHE A 126 -68.41 -41.84 -9.15
C PHE A 126 -67.39 -42.89 -8.67
N VAL A 127 -66.77 -42.65 -7.52
CA VAL A 127 -65.96 -43.67 -6.85
C VAL A 127 -66.94 -44.67 -6.24
N THR A 128 -67.07 -45.84 -6.82
CA THR A 128 -67.67 -46.99 -6.13
C THR A 128 -66.70 -47.45 -5.04
N PRO A 129 -67.18 -47.79 -3.83
CA PRO A 129 -66.32 -48.24 -2.74
C PRO A 129 -65.87 -49.67 -3.03
N ASP A 130 -64.90 -49.84 -3.93
CA ASP A 130 -63.98 -50.99 -4.01
C ASP A 130 -63.18 -50.88 -5.32
N ASP A 131 -62.04 -50.18 -5.30
CA ASP A 131 -60.85 -50.65 -6.02
C ASP A 131 -59.58 -49.96 -5.45
N PRO A 132 -58.51 -50.72 -5.14
CA PRO A 132 -57.46 -50.25 -4.26
C PRO A 132 -56.39 -49.45 -4.99
N SER A 133 -55.89 -48.45 -4.28
CA SER A 133 -54.64 -47.70 -4.49
C SER A 133 -53.61 -48.36 -5.43
N ALA A 134 -53.32 -47.70 -6.56
CA ALA A 134 -52.09 -47.93 -7.29
C ALA A 134 -50.89 -47.52 -6.41
N LYS A 135 -50.28 -48.51 -5.77
CA LYS A 135 -49.04 -48.39 -4.97
C LYS A 135 -47.80 -48.12 -5.85
N PRO A 136 -46.72 -47.55 -5.26
CA PRO A 136 -45.57 -47.01 -5.98
C PRO A 136 -44.62 -48.12 -6.45
N LYS A 137 -44.02 -47.96 -7.63
CA LYS A 137 -42.91 -48.84 -8.06
C LYS A 137 -41.56 -48.25 -7.64
N ALA A 138 -40.91 -49.00 -6.75
CA ALA A 138 -39.56 -48.81 -6.27
C ALA A 138 -38.49 -49.12 -7.34
N ALA A 139 -37.29 -48.58 -7.08
CA ALA A 139 -36.07 -48.57 -7.87
C ALA A 139 -35.56 -49.92 -8.41
N LYS A 140 -34.80 -49.87 -9.51
CA LYS A 140 -33.90 -50.95 -9.94
C LYS A 140 -32.46 -50.43 -10.13
N LYS A 141 -31.56 -51.15 -9.47
CA LYS A 141 -30.10 -51.03 -9.32
C LYS A 141 -29.31 -51.33 -10.61
N THR A 142 -28.16 -50.65 -10.76
CA THR A 142 -26.87 -51.04 -11.40
C THR A 142 -26.81 -51.52 -12.87
N ARG A 143 -26.06 -50.80 -13.71
CA ARG A 143 -24.63 -51.05 -14.02
C ARG A 143 -24.00 -49.78 -14.60
#